data_AF-A0A7Y1SQU2-F1
#
_entry.id   AF-A0A7Y1SQU2-F1
#
_cell.length_a   1.000
_cell.length_b   1.000
_cell.length_c   1.000
_cell.angle_alpha   90.00
_cell.angle_beta   90.00
_cell.angle_gamma   90.00
#
_symmetry.space_group_name_H-M   'P 1'
#
loop_
_entity.id
_entity.type
_entity.pdbx_description
1 polymer ?
#
loop_
_entity_poly.entity_id
_entity_poly.type
_entity_poly.pdbx_seq_one_letter_code
_entity_poly.pdbx_strand_id
1 'polypeptide(L)'
;MEELDQILADMGRVMDDLGALADDAFDERLRLLQEQKRLRVRAAEVRAAAPINRAALEAELAGLLDRWDGIQDQRIDVVMQSGGGSQGGDAFSGAHAVRMNQEIDQALGREQIELRIAEIRRLLEPPDGQRI
;
A
#
# COMPACT_ATOMS: atom_id res chain seq x y z
N MET A 1 21.18 8.61 -5.69
CA MET A 1 20.72 7.46 -6.51
C MET A 1 21.75 6.33 -6.40
N GLU A 2 23.02 6.59 -6.72
CA GLU A 2 24.13 5.62 -6.60
C GLU A 2 24.25 4.92 -5.24
N GLU A 3 24.00 5.61 -4.12
CA GLU A 3 24.01 5.00 -2.78
C GLU A 3 22.86 3.98 -2.57
N LEU A 4 21.66 4.25 -3.08
CA LEU A 4 20.52 3.32 -2.96
C LEU A 4 20.76 2.08 -3.82
N ASP A 5 21.29 2.26 -5.03
CA ASP A 5 21.62 1.17 -5.95
C ASP A 5 22.69 0.24 -5.34
N GLN A 6 23.68 0.82 -4.67
CA GLN A 6 24.70 0.07 -3.93
C GLN A 6 24.09 -0.73 -2.77
N ILE A 7 23.19 -0.13 -1.97
CA ILE A 7 22.50 -0.83 -0.87
C ILE A 7 21.66 -1.99 -1.39
N LEU A 8 20.98 -1.82 -2.53
CA LEU A 8 20.18 -2.88 -3.16
C LEU A 8 21.07 -4.02 -3.68
N ALA A 9 22.21 -3.70 -4.29
CA ALA A 9 23.18 -4.69 -4.72
C ALA A 9 23.75 -5.50 -3.53
N ASP A 10 24.08 -4.83 -2.44
CA ASP A 10 24.58 -5.49 -1.23
C ASP A 10 23.50 -6.33 -0.54
N MET A 11 22.25 -5.89 -0.56
CA MET A 11 21.12 -6.70 -0.05
C MET A 11 20.90 -7.96 -0.90
N GLY A 12 21.09 -7.88 -2.21
CA GLY A 12 21.08 -9.04 -3.11
C GLY A 12 22.16 -10.05 -2.74
N ARG A 13 23.41 -9.60 -2.54
CA ARG A 13 24.53 -10.47 -2.11
C ARG A 13 24.24 -11.16 -0.79
N VAL A 14 23.74 -10.44 0.22
CA VAL A 14 23.38 -11.03 1.51
C VAL A 14 22.29 -12.09 1.39
N MET A 15 21.34 -11.92 0.47
CA MET A 15 20.31 -12.93 0.21
C MET A 15 20.87 -14.18 -0.47
N ASP A 16 21.78 -14.01 -1.44
CA ASP A 16 22.46 -15.12 -2.09
C ASP A 16 23.31 -15.91 -1.08
N ASP A 17 24.07 -15.21 -0.24
CA ASP A 17 24.89 -15.81 0.80
C ASP A 17 24.04 -16.57 1.83
N LEU A 18 22.92 -15.98 2.28
CA LEU A 18 21.96 -16.66 3.18
C LEU A 18 21.37 -17.93 2.57
N GLY A 19 21.16 -17.95 1.25
CA GLY A 19 20.66 -19.11 0.52
C GLY A 19 21.70 -20.20 0.30
N ALA A 20 22.98 -19.82 0.25
CA ALA A 20 24.11 -20.73 0.06
C ALA A 20 24.66 -21.35 1.37
N LEU A 21 24.30 -20.77 2.53
CA LEU A 21 24.74 -21.29 3.83
C LEU A 21 24.18 -22.68 4.14
N ALA A 22 25.05 -23.55 4.66
CA ALA A 22 24.66 -24.81 5.27
C ALA A 22 23.74 -24.58 6.50
N ASP A 23 22.90 -25.57 6.81
CA ASP A 23 21.90 -25.46 7.87
C ASP A 23 22.52 -25.30 9.28
N ASP A 24 23.76 -25.77 9.48
CA ASP A 24 24.50 -25.71 10.74
C ASP A 24 25.36 -24.45 10.90
N ALA A 25 25.42 -23.58 9.88
CA ALA A 25 26.15 -22.31 9.90
C ALA A 25 25.38 -21.21 10.65
N PHE A 26 24.95 -21.48 11.88
CA PHE A 26 24.09 -20.60 12.68
C PHE A 26 24.68 -19.21 12.93
N ASP A 27 25.96 -19.14 13.30
CA ASP A 27 26.63 -17.87 13.60
C ASP A 27 26.71 -16.98 12.35
N GLU A 28 27.01 -17.58 11.20
CA GLU A 28 27.13 -16.85 9.94
C GLU A 28 25.76 -16.41 9.43
N ARG A 29 24.74 -17.26 9.56
CA ARG A 29 23.35 -16.91 9.27
C ARG A 29 22.88 -15.74 10.14
N LEU A 30 23.23 -15.72 11.43
CA LEU A 30 22.88 -14.62 12.33
C LEU A 30 23.54 -13.31 11.91
N ARG A 31 24.83 -13.34 11.54
CA ARG A 31 25.55 -12.16 11.03
C ARG A 31 24.91 -11.59 9.77
N LEU A 32 24.61 -12.44 8.79
CA LEU A 32 23.97 -12.01 7.55
C LEU A 32 22.56 -11.45 7.78
N LEU A 33 21.78 -12.01 8.70
CA LEU A 33 20.47 -11.46 9.06
C LEU A 33 20.57 -10.07 9.72
N GLN A 34 21.57 -9.87 10.58
CA GLN A 34 21.85 -8.56 11.17
C GLN A 34 22.28 -7.56 10.10
N GLU A 35 23.10 -7.98 9.15
CA GLU A 35 23.54 -7.14 8.04
C GLU A 35 22.38 -6.78 7.11
N GLN A 36 21.51 -7.74 6.78
CA GLN A 36 20.27 -7.48 6.06
C GLN A 36 19.40 -6.43 6.78
N LYS A 37 19.27 -6.54 8.11
CA LYS A 37 18.52 -5.55 8.90
C LYS A 37 19.17 -4.16 8.82
N ARG A 38 20.50 -4.07 8.92
CA ARG A 38 21.26 -2.83 8.78
C ARG A 38 21.04 -2.17 7.41
N LEU A 39 21.15 -2.95 6.34
CA LEU A 39 20.93 -2.48 4.96
C LEU A 39 19.48 -1.99 4.75
N ARG A 40 18.48 -2.67 5.31
CA ARG A 40 17.08 -2.22 5.26
C ARG A 40 16.87 -0.88 5.95
N VAL A 41 17.45 -0.68 7.13
CA VAL A 41 17.38 0.60 7.84
C VAL A 41 18.05 1.69 7.01
N ARG A 42 19.24 1.41 6.46
CA ARG A 42 19.97 2.39 5.64
C ARG A 42 19.22 2.75 4.35
N ALA A 43 18.61 1.78 3.67
CA ALA A 43 17.77 2.02 2.51
C ALA A 43 16.59 2.93 2.85
N ALA A 44 15.95 2.72 4.01
CA ALA A 44 14.86 3.56 4.48
C ALA A 44 15.32 5.00 4.75
N GLU A 45 16.50 5.18 5.37
CA GLU A 45 17.10 6.50 5.60
C GLU A 45 17.42 7.23 4.29
N VAL A 46 18.06 6.55 3.34
CA VAL A 46 18.41 7.13 2.03
C VAL A 46 17.14 7.50 1.26
N ARG A 47 16.10 6.66 1.32
CA ARG A 47 14.79 6.95 0.71
C ARG A 47 14.10 8.13 1.39
N ALA A 48 14.19 8.26 2.71
CA ALA A 48 13.64 9.39 3.45
C ALA A 48 14.41 10.70 3.20
N ALA A 49 15.71 10.61 2.95
CA ALA A 49 16.57 11.75 2.61
C ALA A 49 16.46 12.18 1.13
N ALA A 50 15.90 11.34 0.27
CA ALA A 50 15.65 11.69 -1.12
C ALA A 50 14.62 12.85 -1.16
N PRO A 51 14.86 13.90 -1.96
CA PRO A 51 13.91 14.99 -2.09
C PRO A 51 12.58 14.45 -2.57
N ILE A 52 11.53 14.66 -1.77
CA ILE A 52 10.18 14.25 -2.12
C ILE A 52 9.79 14.99 -3.40
N ASN A 53 9.56 14.24 -4.48
CA ASN A 53 9.00 14.81 -5.69
C ASN A 53 7.51 15.06 -5.48
N ARG A 54 7.22 16.20 -4.84
CA ARG A 54 5.87 16.60 -4.43
C ARG A 54 4.90 16.61 -5.62
N ALA A 55 5.34 17.10 -6.77
CA ALA A 55 4.53 17.14 -7.99
C ALA A 55 4.15 15.74 -8.49
N ALA A 56 5.09 14.78 -8.43
CA ALA A 56 4.79 13.39 -8.80
C ALA A 56 3.81 12.74 -7.82
N LEU A 57 3.96 12.98 -6.52
CA LEU A 57 3.04 12.48 -5.50
C LEU A 57 1.64 13.12 -5.61
N GLU A 58 1.56 14.42 -5.90
CA GLU A 58 0.28 15.11 -6.15
C GLU A 58 -0.42 14.56 -7.40
N ALA A 59 0.32 14.30 -8.48
CA ALA A 59 -0.23 13.68 -9.68
C ALA A 59 -0.70 12.24 -9.44
N GLU A 60 0.07 11.46 -8.68
CA GLU A 60 -0.32 10.10 -8.27
C GLU A 60 -1.57 10.14 -7.39
N LEU A 61 -1.64 11.06 -6.42
CA LEU A 61 -2.80 11.24 -5.56
C LEU A 61 -4.05 11.60 -6.37
N ALA A 62 -3.94 12.53 -7.31
CA ALA A 62 -5.06 12.90 -8.19
C ALA A 62 -5.57 11.68 -8.98
N GLY A 63 -4.68 10.90 -9.60
CA GLY A 63 -5.07 9.71 -10.35
C GLY A 63 -5.68 8.60 -9.46
N LEU A 64 -5.25 8.49 -8.21
CA LEU A 64 -5.85 7.55 -7.25
C LEU A 64 -7.24 8.01 -6.78
N LEU A 65 -7.45 9.32 -6.59
CA LEU A 65 -8.76 9.88 -6.26
C LEU A 65 -9.75 9.73 -7.42
N ASP A 66 -9.32 9.95 -8.66
CA ASP A 66 -10.18 9.71 -9.83
C ASP A 66 -10.61 8.24 -9.94
N ARG A 67 -9.67 7.31 -9.69
CA ARG A 67 -9.98 5.87 -9.63
C ARG A 67 -10.90 5.53 -8.47
N TRP A 68 -10.70 6.17 -7.32
CA TRP A 68 -11.54 6.00 -6.15
C TRP A 68 -12.99 6.37 -6.44
N ASP A 69 -13.20 7.54 -7.04
CA ASP A 69 -14.53 8.04 -7.41
C ASP A 69 -15.18 7.12 -8.45
N GLY A 70 -14.42 6.66 -9.45
CA GLY A 70 -14.90 5.68 -10.42
C GLY A 70 -15.32 4.33 -9.80
N ILE A 71 -14.69 3.90 -8.70
CA ILE A 71 -15.14 2.71 -7.94
C ILE A 71 -16.43 3.03 -7.18
N GLN A 72 -16.56 4.22 -6.57
CA GLN A 72 -17.79 4.61 -5.89
C GLN A 72 -18.98 4.65 -6.84
N ASP A 73 -18.79 5.14 -8.06
CA ASP A 73 -19.84 5.19 -9.09
C ASP A 73 -20.30 3.79 -9.55
N GLN A 74 -19.45 2.77 -9.42
CA GLN A 74 -19.78 1.38 -9.75
C GLN A 74 -20.48 0.62 -8.62
N ARG A 75 -20.47 1.17 -7.40
CA ARG A 75 -21.12 0.53 -6.25
C ARG A 75 -22.64 0.65 -6.35
N ILE A 76 -23.32 -0.39 -5.89
CA ILE A 76 -24.77 -0.42 -5.80
C ILE A 76 -25.18 0.47 -4.62
N ASP A 77 -26.01 1.49 -4.89
CA ASP A 77 -26.67 2.28 -3.86
C ASP A 77 -27.71 1.43 -3.12
N VAL A 78 -27.35 1.02 -1.92
CA VAL A 78 -28.17 0.15 -1.07
C VAL A 78 -29.39 0.89 -0.50
N VAL A 79 -29.34 2.23 -0.39
CA VAL A 79 -30.38 3.04 0.28
C VAL A 79 -31.58 3.29 -0.62
N MET A 80 -31.39 3.44 -1.94
CA MET A 80 -32.48 3.65 -2.90
C MET A 80 -33.33 2.40 -3.15
N GLN A 81 -32.80 1.19 -2.94
CA GLN A 81 -33.52 -0.04 -3.27
C GLN A 81 -34.52 -0.49 -2.18
N SER A 82 -34.37 -0.02 -0.94
CA SER A 82 -35.25 -0.38 0.19
C SER A 82 -36.55 0.44 0.30
N GLY A 83 -36.76 1.45 -0.56
CA GLY A 83 -37.91 2.38 -0.46
C GLY A 83 -39.07 2.15 -1.43
N GLY A 84 -38.95 1.19 -2.36
CA GLY A 84 -39.78 1.13 -3.57
C GLY A 84 -40.68 -0.09 -3.73
N GLY A 85 -41.46 -0.46 -2.70
CA GLY A 85 -42.71 -1.21 -2.87
C GLY A 85 -42.65 -2.73 -3.06
N SER A 86 -43.68 -3.38 -2.53
CA SER A 86 -44.08 -4.79 -2.69
C SER A 86 -43.40 -5.84 -1.81
N GLN A 87 -44.12 -6.18 -0.72
CA GLN A 87 -44.29 -7.54 -0.15
C GLN A 87 -43.32 -8.63 -0.66
N GLY A 88 -42.32 -9.00 0.16
CA GLY A 88 -41.84 -10.39 0.21
C GLY A 88 -40.34 -10.71 0.12
N GLY A 89 -39.41 -9.75 -0.02
CA GLY A 89 -38.01 -10.08 -0.39
C GLY A 89 -36.85 -9.51 0.45
N ASP A 90 -37.11 -8.76 1.53
CA ASP A 90 -36.19 -7.68 1.92
C ASP A 90 -34.98 -8.01 2.81
N ALA A 91 -34.81 -9.25 3.28
CA ALA A 91 -33.57 -9.61 3.98
C ALA A 91 -32.45 -10.07 3.02
N PHE A 92 -32.82 -10.59 1.85
CA PHE A 92 -31.87 -11.11 0.87
C PHE A 92 -31.33 -10.02 -0.06
N SER A 93 -32.09 -8.96 -0.37
CA SER A 93 -31.65 -7.90 -1.30
C SER A 93 -30.52 -7.05 -0.73
N GLY A 94 -30.64 -6.59 0.51
CA GLY A 94 -29.60 -5.77 1.17
C GLY A 94 -28.32 -6.57 1.43
N ALA A 95 -28.43 -7.80 1.92
CA ALA A 95 -27.27 -8.67 2.13
C ALA A 95 -26.56 -9.03 0.81
N HIS A 96 -27.33 -9.19 -0.28
CA HIS A 96 -26.77 -9.46 -1.61
C HIS A 96 -26.07 -8.23 -2.21
N ALA A 97 -26.64 -7.03 -2.08
CA ALA A 97 -26.02 -5.79 -2.53
C ALA A 97 -24.73 -5.48 -1.75
N VAL A 98 -24.69 -5.76 -0.45
CA VAL A 98 -23.46 -5.66 0.36
C VAL A 98 -22.40 -6.63 -0.13
N ARG A 99 -22.76 -7.89 -0.44
CA ARG A 99 -21.82 -8.87 -0.98
C ARG A 99 -21.29 -8.46 -2.36
N MET A 100 -22.16 -7.98 -3.26
CA MET A 100 -21.74 -7.48 -4.57
C MET A 100 -20.79 -6.29 -4.45
N ASN A 101 -21.06 -5.34 -3.54
CA ASN A 101 -20.14 -4.24 -3.28
C ASN A 101 -18.78 -4.74 -2.75
N GLN A 102 -18.75 -5.78 -1.92
CA GLN A 102 -17.48 -6.40 -1.48
C GLN A 102 -16.72 -7.05 -2.65
N GLU A 103 -17.42 -7.71 -3.57
CA GLU A 103 -16.81 -8.31 -4.76
C GLU A 103 -16.28 -7.24 -5.72
N ILE A 104 -17.02 -6.15 -5.92
CA ILE A 104 -16.60 -4.96 -6.70
C ILE A 104 -15.35 -4.33 -6.05
N ASP A 105 -15.39 -4.10 -4.74
CA ASP A 105 -14.29 -3.50 -3.99
C ASP A 105 -13.01 -4.35 -4.10
N GLN A 106 -13.13 -5.68 -4.03
CA GLN A 106 -12.01 -6.61 -4.19
C GLN A 106 -11.50 -6.67 -5.64
N ALA A 107 -12.40 -6.75 -6.62
CA ALA A 107 -12.04 -6.83 -8.03
C ALA A 107 -11.34 -5.56 -8.53
N LEU A 108 -11.73 -4.40 -8.01
CA LEU A 108 -11.18 -3.09 -8.39
C LEU A 108 -10.02 -2.64 -7.48
N GLY A 109 -9.67 -3.43 -6.47
CA GLY A 109 -8.53 -3.14 -5.60
C GLY A 109 -8.72 -1.91 -4.71
N ARG A 110 -9.95 -1.69 -4.23
CA ARG A 110 -10.35 -0.51 -3.45
C ARG A 110 -9.48 -0.32 -2.20
N GLU A 111 -9.22 -1.38 -1.46
CA GLU A 111 -8.40 -1.36 -0.25
C GLU A 111 -6.95 -0.92 -0.55
N GLN A 112 -6.37 -1.38 -1.66
CA GLN A 112 -5.01 -1.00 -2.06
C GLN A 112 -4.95 0.48 -2.46
N ILE A 113 -6.00 1.00 -3.10
CA ILE A 113 -6.13 2.42 -3.45
C ILE A 113 -6.25 3.28 -2.19
N GLU A 114 -7.08 2.90 -1.20
CA GLU A 114 -7.19 3.60 0.09
C GLU A 114 -5.84 3.66 0.83
N LEU A 115 -5.16 2.52 0.94
CA LEU A 115 -3.86 2.43 1.60
C LEU A 115 -2.83 3.34 0.92
N ARG A 116 -2.80 3.36 -0.41
CA ARG A 116 -1.87 4.19 -1.17
C ARG A 116 -2.19 5.68 -1.05
N ILE A 117 -3.47 6.06 -1.08
CA ILE A 117 -3.91 7.45 -0.83
C ILE A 117 -3.46 7.90 0.57
N ALA A 118 -3.66 7.08 1.59
CA ALA A 118 -3.26 7.39 2.96
C ALA A 118 -1.73 7.54 3.11
N GLU A 119 -0.96 6.66 2.46
CA GLU A 119 0.50 6.76 2.43
C GLU A 119 0.97 8.06 1.77
N ILE A 120 0.44 8.39 0.59
CA ILE A 120 0.84 9.61 -0.15
C ILE A 120 0.46 10.87 0.63
N ARG A 121 -0.73 10.92 1.23
CA ARG A 121 -1.14 12.05 2.09
C ARG A 121 -0.16 12.26 3.24
N ARG A 122 0.25 11.17 3.92
CA ARG A 122 1.25 11.23 4.98
C ARG A 122 2.62 11.70 4.50
N LEU A 123 3.01 11.35 3.27
CA LEU A 123 4.27 11.81 2.66
C LEU A 123 4.20 13.28 2.21
N LEU A 124 3.01 13.80 1.92
CA LEU A 124 2.77 15.19 1.54
C LEU A 124 2.53 16.11 2.75
N GLU A 125 2.13 15.55 3.89
CA GLU A 125 2.01 16.27 5.15
C GLU A 125 3.40 16.72 5.63
N PRO A 126 3.59 18.01 5.97
CA PRO A 126 4.80 18.42 6.66
C PRO A 126 4.88 17.67 8.00
N PRO A 127 6.08 17.26 8.47
CA PRO A 127 6.22 16.66 9.78
C PRO A 127 5.59 17.59 10.83
N ASP A 128 4.70 17.04 11.65
CA ASP A 128 3.96 17.75 12.70
C ASP A 128 4.88 18.75 13.43
N GLY A 129 4.72 20.04 13.14
CA GLY A 129 5.55 21.09 13.76
C GLY A 129 5.91 22.30 12.90
N GLN A 130 5.70 22.29 11.58
CA GLN A 130 5.87 23.49 10.75
C GLN A 130 4.56 23.90 10.07
N ARG A 131 3.75 24.67 10.79
CA ARG A 131 2.84 25.63 10.16
C ARG A 131 3.69 26.81 9.70
N ILE A 132 3.72 27.06 8.38
CA ILE A 132 4.18 28.34 7.83
C ILE A 132 3.12 29.40 8.13
#